data_AF-A0A660NNS4-F1
#
_entry.id   AF-A0A660NNS4-F1
#
_cell.length_a   1.000
_cell.length_b   1.000
_cell.length_c   1.000
_cell.angle_alpha   90.00
_cell.angle_beta   90.00
_cell.angle_gamma   90.00
#
_symmetry.space_group_name_H-M   'P 1'
#
loop_
_entity.id
_entity.type
_entity.pdbx_description
1 polymer ?
#
loop_
_entity_poly.entity_id
_entity_poly.type
_entity_poly.pdbx_seq_one_letter_code
_entity_poly.pdbx_strand_id
1 'polypeptide(L)'
;AVVLGTQTFGKGSVQTILPLAGQKTAIKLTTARYYTPNGRSIQARGIVPDYVVEESADGDINGFRIREADLQRHLSNDRDTTPEVKSSAPSSADQERLKNYKPIELGVPANDFQLQQALNYLNGKTIQKAPPVQGVVDGKSVDAKDAAGKDAKGQAADPKASAPQTDKAPARK
;
A
#
# COMPACT_ATOMS: atom_id res chain seq x y z
N ALA A 1 2.08 11.40 -15.22
CA ALA A 1 0.98 10.50 -15.62
C ALA A 1 -0.07 10.51 -14.53
N VAL A 2 -1.32 10.16 -14.85
CA VAL A 2 -2.42 10.08 -13.89
C VAL A 2 -2.69 8.61 -13.57
N VAL A 3 -2.88 8.31 -12.29
CA VAL A 3 -3.17 6.96 -11.79
C VAL A 3 -4.63 6.90 -11.34
N LEU A 4 -5.37 5.92 -11.86
CA LEU A 4 -6.76 5.63 -11.50
C LEU A 4 -6.87 4.21 -10.96
N GLY A 5 -7.80 4.01 -10.02
CA GLY A 5 -8.10 2.69 -9.45
C GLY A 5 -8.08 2.75 -7.93
N THR A 6 -7.51 1.75 -7.29
CA THR A 6 -7.45 1.64 -5.82
C THR A 6 -6.02 1.64 -5.30
N GLN A 7 -5.88 1.84 -3.99
CA GLN A 7 -4.57 1.85 -3.35
C GLN A 7 -3.89 0.49 -3.52
N THR A 8 -2.60 0.50 -3.86
CA THR A 8 -1.84 -0.74 -4.04
C THR A 8 -1.50 -1.41 -2.71
N PHE A 9 -1.13 -2.69 -2.75
CA PHE A 9 -0.82 -3.49 -1.57
C PHE A 9 0.25 -2.90 -0.64
N GLY A 10 1.28 -2.24 -1.20
CA GLY A 10 2.36 -1.63 -0.40
C GLY A 10 3.55 -2.51 -0.07
N LYS A 11 3.88 -3.49 -0.92
CA LYS A 11 5.16 -4.20 -0.82
C LYS A 11 6.26 -3.39 -1.49
N GLY A 12 7.12 -2.80 -0.69
CA GLY A 12 8.23 -1.94 -1.15
C GLY A 12 9.60 -2.47 -0.74
N SER A 13 9.77 -3.77 -0.46
CA SER A 13 11.05 -4.35 -0.01
C SER A 13 11.65 -5.31 -1.04
N VAL A 14 12.98 -5.32 -1.13
CA VAL A 14 13.77 -6.22 -1.98
C VAL A 14 14.40 -7.29 -1.11
N GLN A 15 14.32 -8.55 -1.55
CA GLN A 15 14.87 -9.68 -0.83
C GLN A 15 15.93 -10.39 -1.68
N THR A 16 17.07 -10.71 -1.08
CA THR A 16 18.18 -11.44 -1.68
C THR A 16 18.34 -12.79 -1.00
N ILE A 17 18.64 -13.83 -1.77
CA ILE A 17 18.94 -15.17 -1.25
C ILE A 17 20.46 -15.31 -1.15
N LEU A 18 20.95 -15.52 0.07
CA LEU A 18 22.37 -15.70 0.37
C LEU A 18 22.62 -17.18 0.71
N PRO A 19 23.30 -17.95 -0.17
CA PRO A 19 23.60 -19.34 0.12
C PRO A 19 24.63 -19.46 1.25
N LEU A 20 24.46 -20.48 2.11
CA LEU A 20 25.43 -20.79 3.16
C LEU A 20 26.45 -21.80 2.64
N ALA A 21 27.74 -21.46 2.74
CA ALA A 21 28.81 -22.28 2.19
C ALA A 21 28.80 -23.70 2.78
N GLY A 22 28.90 -24.70 1.90
CA GLY A 22 28.96 -26.12 2.28
C GLY A 22 27.63 -26.77 2.65
N GLN A 23 26.49 -26.07 2.53
CA GLN A 23 25.16 -26.61 2.84
C GLN A 23 24.17 -26.38 1.69
N LYS A 24 23.06 -27.13 1.68
CA LYS A 24 21.91 -26.89 0.78
C LYS A 24 20.92 -25.86 1.37
N THR A 25 21.40 -24.97 2.23
CA THR A 25 20.59 -23.99 2.96
C THR A 25 20.95 -22.56 2.53
N ALA A 26 20.01 -21.64 2.64
CA ALA A 26 20.20 -20.25 2.27
C ALA A 26 19.37 -19.33 3.17
N ILE A 27 19.82 -18.08 3.32
CA ILE A 27 19.12 -17.04 4.05
C ILE A 27 18.43 -16.12 3.06
N LYS A 28 17.13 -15.88 3.25
CA LYS A 28 16.39 -14.83 2.53
C LYS A 28 16.42 -13.57 3.36
N LEU A 29 17.14 -12.55 2.91
CA LEU A 29 17.33 -11.30 3.64
C LEU A 29 16.74 -10.13 2.88
N THR A 30 16.00 -9.26 3.57
CA THR A 30 15.60 -7.96 3.01
C THR A 30 16.80 -7.03 2.98
N THR A 31 17.20 -6.59 1.79
CA THR A 31 18.43 -5.82 1.57
C THR A 31 18.18 -4.36 1.21
N ALA A 32 16.99 -4.05 0.67
CA ALA A 32 16.65 -2.70 0.26
C ALA A 32 15.14 -2.43 0.33
N ARG A 33 14.77 -1.15 0.18
CA ARG A 33 13.39 -0.68 0.03
C ARG A 33 13.28 0.23 -1.20
N TYR A 34 12.11 0.21 -1.83
CA TYR A 34 11.73 1.10 -2.92
C TYR A 34 11.13 2.39 -2.38
N TYR A 35 11.57 3.49 -2.97
CA TYR A 35 11.10 4.84 -2.68
C TYR A 35 10.60 5.50 -3.95
N THR A 36 9.57 6.32 -3.81
CA THR A 36 9.15 7.22 -4.88
C THR A 36 10.21 8.31 -5.11
N PRO A 37 10.23 8.99 -6.28
CA PRO A 37 11.16 10.11 -6.52
C PRO A 37 11.11 11.21 -5.46
N ASN A 38 9.97 11.37 -4.78
CA ASN A 38 9.79 12.32 -3.68
C ASN A 38 10.31 11.81 -2.32
N GLY A 39 10.99 10.65 -2.30
CA GLY A 39 11.57 10.07 -1.08
C GLY A 39 10.59 9.33 -0.16
N ARG A 40 9.32 9.22 -0.52
CA ARG A 40 8.30 8.46 0.24
C ARG A 40 8.48 6.96 0.07
N SER A 41 8.39 6.19 1.16
CA SER A 41 8.46 4.73 1.12
C SER A 41 7.17 4.11 0.57
N ILE A 42 7.31 3.05 -0.22
CA ILE A 42 6.16 2.27 -0.73
C ILE A 42 5.76 1.16 0.25
N GLN A 43 6.69 0.72 1.08
CA GLN A 43 6.48 -0.33 2.08
C GLN A 43 5.35 0.06 3.06
N ALA A 44 4.51 -0.87 3.54
CA ALA A 44 3.36 -0.65 4.44
C ALA A 44 2.28 0.34 4.00
N ARG A 45 2.49 1.06 2.89
CA ARG A 45 1.66 2.19 2.49
C ARG A 45 1.12 2.04 1.08
N GLY A 46 1.91 1.54 0.15
CA GLY A 46 1.54 1.47 -1.26
C GLY A 46 1.46 2.84 -1.93
N ILE A 47 0.87 2.82 -3.11
CA ILE A 47 0.65 4.00 -3.94
C ILE A 47 -0.84 4.30 -3.90
N VAL A 48 -1.16 5.52 -3.45
CA VAL A 48 -2.52 6.06 -3.52
C VAL A 48 -2.72 6.65 -4.93
N PRO A 49 -3.75 6.24 -5.67
CA PRO A 49 -4.04 6.77 -7.00
C PRO A 49 -4.54 8.22 -6.92
N ASP A 50 -4.38 8.99 -8.00
CA ASP A 50 -4.90 10.35 -8.10
C ASP A 50 -6.44 10.38 -8.07
N TYR A 51 -7.06 9.39 -8.72
CA TYR A 51 -8.49 9.15 -8.67
C TYR A 51 -8.77 7.77 -8.08
N VAL A 52 -9.32 7.76 -6.87
CA VAL A 52 -9.79 6.53 -6.23
C VAL A 52 -11.11 6.11 -6.88
N VAL A 53 -11.09 4.96 -7.52
CA VAL A 53 -12.22 4.33 -8.23
C VAL A 53 -12.31 2.90 -7.77
N GLU A 54 -13.43 2.51 -7.17
CA GLU A 54 -13.62 1.12 -6.75
C GLU A 54 -13.81 0.16 -7.91
N GLU A 55 -13.83 -1.12 -7.61
CA GLU A 55 -14.03 -2.19 -8.61
C GLU A 55 -15.47 -2.24 -9.15
N SER A 56 -16.42 -1.60 -8.46
CA SER A 56 -17.81 -1.48 -8.88
C SER A 56 -18.35 -0.09 -8.54
N ALA A 57 -19.42 0.32 -9.23
CA ALA A 57 -20.13 1.57 -8.98
C ALA A 57 -20.68 1.65 -7.53
N ASP A 58 -21.05 0.49 -6.98
CA ASP A 58 -21.60 0.40 -5.62
C ASP A 58 -20.51 0.41 -4.53
N GLY A 59 -19.23 0.40 -4.90
CA GLY A 59 -18.09 0.41 -4.00
C GLY A 59 -17.24 -0.86 -4.05
N ASP A 60 -16.31 -0.97 -3.09
CA ASP A 60 -15.40 -2.10 -3.01
C ASP A 60 -16.13 -3.35 -2.51
N ILE A 61 -16.26 -4.34 -3.37
CA ILE A 61 -16.73 -5.67 -2.99
C ILE A 61 -15.58 -6.54 -2.46
N ASN A 62 -14.33 -6.08 -2.52
CA ASN A 62 -13.21 -6.74 -1.89
C ASN A 62 -13.07 -6.28 -0.44
N GLY A 63 -13.96 -6.77 0.43
CA GLY A 63 -13.76 -6.79 1.89
C GLY A 63 -12.48 -7.54 2.35
N PHE A 64 -11.66 -7.99 1.40
CA PHE A 64 -10.38 -8.67 1.57
C PHE A 64 -9.23 -7.98 0.85
N ARG A 65 -9.29 -6.68 0.55
CA ARG A 65 -8.08 -5.93 0.14
C ARG A 65 -7.13 -5.79 1.34
N ILE A 66 -6.50 -6.90 1.69
CA ILE A 66 -5.45 -6.97 2.68
C ILE A 66 -4.28 -6.17 2.12
N ARG A 67 -3.86 -5.14 2.84
CA ARG A 67 -2.65 -4.38 2.54
C ARG A 67 -1.49 -4.91 3.38
N GLU A 68 -0.28 -4.50 3.04
CA GLU A 68 0.91 -4.92 3.78
C GLU A 68 0.82 -4.51 5.26
N ALA A 69 0.33 -3.29 5.56
CA ALA A 69 0.09 -2.81 6.93
C ALA A 69 -0.91 -3.66 7.74
N ASP A 70 -1.80 -4.41 7.07
CA ASP A 70 -2.80 -5.25 7.74
C ASP A 70 -2.20 -6.60 8.16
N LEU A 71 -1.07 -7.00 7.57
CA LEU A 71 -0.44 -8.28 7.87
C LEU A 71 0.22 -8.24 9.26
N GLN A 72 0.11 -9.38 9.94
CA GLN A 72 0.86 -9.62 11.16
C GLN A 72 2.35 -9.71 10.83
N ARG A 73 3.18 -9.01 11.62
CA ARG A 73 4.65 -8.95 11.43
C ARG A 73 5.07 -8.44 10.05
N HIS A 74 4.28 -7.55 9.47
CA HIS A 74 4.67 -6.80 8.30
C HIS A 74 5.87 -5.89 8.63
N LEU A 75 6.60 -5.44 7.61
CA LEU A 75 7.78 -4.61 7.81
C LEU A 75 7.36 -3.14 7.79
N SER A 76 7.43 -2.47 8.94
CA SER A 76 7.06 -1.06 9.10
C SER A 76 7.99 -0.10 8.35
N ASN A 77 7.52 1.14 8.19
CA ASN A 77 8.32 2.23 7.64
C ASN A 77 9.15 2.94 8.71
N ASP A 78 10.48 2.86 8.57
CA ASP A 78 11.40 3.48 9.55
C ASP A 78 11.64 4.99 9.29
N ARG A 79 11.22 5.49 8.12
CA ARG A 79 11.51 6.87 7.65
C ARG A 79 10.28 7.76 7.46
N ASP A 80 9.08 7.18 7.41
CA ASP A 80 7.84 7.94 7.31
C ASP A 80 7.23 8.06 8.71
N THR A 81 7.09 9.28 9.22
CA THR A 81 6.47 9.54 10.54
C THR A 81 4.95 9.55 10.48
N THR A 82 4.36 9.43 9.29
CA THR A 82 2.92 9.30 9.14
C THR A 82 2.46 7.95 9.68
N PRO A 83 1.43 7.94 10.55
CA PRO A 83 0.98 6.69 11.14
C PRO A 83 0.35 5.78 10.07
N GLU A 84 0.55 4.47 10.25
CA GLU A 84 0.05 3.45 9.32
C GLU A 84 -1.46 3.33 9.43
N VAL A 85 -2.15 3.39 8.29
CA VAL A 85 -3.60 3.29 8.21
C VAL A 85 -3.97 1.85 7.89
N LYS A 86 -4.50 1.13 8.88
CA LYS A 86 -4.99 -0.24 8.68
C LYS A 86 -6.40 -0.24 8.13
N SER A 87 -6.76 -1.32 7.45
CA SER A 87 -8.08 -1.51 6.87
C SER A 87 -9.09 -1.79 7.99
N SER A 88 -10.26 -1.16 7.93
CA SER A 88 -11.35 -1.47 8.86
C SER A 88 -11.96 -2.84 8.54
N ALA A 89 -12.58 -3.47 9.54
CA ALA A 89 -13.37 -4.66 9.31
C ALA A 89 -14.52 -4.37 8.32
N PRO A 90 -14.88 -5.32 7.43
CA PRO A 90 -15.96 -5.14 6.48
C PRO A 90 -17.30 -4.96 7.20
N SER A 91 -18.11 -4.00 6.72
CA SER A 91 -19.45 -3.76 7.26
C SER A 91 -20.40 -4.91 6.93
N SER A 92 -21.56 -4.96 7.59
CA SER A 92 -22.61 -5.94 7.27
C SER A 92 -23.07 -5.84 5.81
N ALA A 93 -23.15 -4.62 5.26
CA ALA A 93 -23.50 -4.38 3.87
C ALA A 93 -22.44 -4.95 2.91
N ASP A 94 -21.15 -4.82 3.26
CA ASP A 94 -20.05 -5.38 2.48
C ASP A 94 -20.09 -6.91 2.48
N GLN A 95 -20.40 -7.52 3.63
CA GLN A 95 -20.53 -8.97 3.76
C GLN A 95 -21.68 -9.55 2.92
N GLU A 96 -22.79 -8.82 2.76
CA GLU A 96 -23.88 -9.24 1.88
C GLU A 96 -23.50 -9.13 0.40
N ARG A 97 -22.80 -8.06 0.01
CA ARG A 97 -22.30 -7.87 -1.35
C ARG A 97 -21.30 -8.96 -1.74
N LEU A 98 -20.44 -9.38 -0.81
CA LEU A 98 -19.50 -10.48 -1.00
C LEU A 98 -20.18 -11.79 -1.41
N LYS A 99 -21.37 -12.08 -0.87
CA LYS A 99 -22.09 -13.32 -1.20
C LYS A 99 -22.53 -13.36 -2.66
N ASN A 100 -22.72 -12.20 -3.27
CA ASN A 100 -23.12 -12.03 -4.66
C ASN A 100 -21.96 -11.61 -5.56
N TYR A 101 -20.72 -11.76 -5.11
CA TYR A 101 -19.52 -11.38 -5.86
C TYR A 101 -19.43 -12.17 -7.17
N LYS A 102 -19.30 -11.44 -8.28
CA LYS A 102 -18.96 -12.01 -9.58
C LYS A 102 -17.48 -11.70 -9.85
N PRO A 103 -16.66 -12.69 -10.24
CA PRO A 103 -15.29 -12.45 -10.63
C PRO A 103 -15.20 -11.38 -11.73
N ILE A 104 -14.30 -10.43 -11.54
CA ILE A 104 -14.06 -9.37 -12.52
C ILE A 104 -13.29 -9.95 -13.70
N GLU A 105 -13.78 -9.69 -14.90
CA GLU A 105 -13.08 -10.00 -16.15
C GLU A 105 -12.31 -8.76 -16.60
N LEU A 106 -11.01 -8.74 -16.31
CA LEU A 106 -10.13 -7.62 -16.62
C LEU A 106 -10.05 -7.37 -18.14
N GLY A 107 -10.15 -6.10 -18.55
CA GLY A 107 -9.98 -5.71 -19.95
C GLY A 107 -11.25 -5.77 -20.80
N VAL A 108 -12.37 -6.26 -20.27
CA VAL A 108 -13.68 -6.19 -20.94
C VAL A 108 -14.44 -4.97 -20.41
N PRO A 109 -14.64 -3.90 -21.21
CA PRO A 109 -15.24 -2.67 -20.69
C PRO A 109 -16.63 -2.86 -20.10
N ALA A 110 -17.40 -3.88 -20.47
CA ALA A 110 -18.73 -4.11 -19.88
C ALA A 110 -18.66 -4.58 -18.41
N ASN A 111 -17.62 -5.33 -18.04
CA ASN A 111 -17.48 -5.99 -16.74
C ASN A 111 -16.40 -5.34 -15.85
N ASP A 112 -15.59 -4.44 -16.41
CA ASP A 112 -14.49 -3.77 -15.73
C ASP A 112 -14.82 -2.29 -15.51
N PHE A 113 -15.36 -1.98 -14.33
CA PHE A 113 -15.77 -0.63 -13.99
C PHE A 113 -14.58 0.34 -13.92
N GLN A 114 -13.42 -0.09 -13.42
CA GLN A 114 -12.23 0.76 -13.36
C GLN A 114 -11.76 1.13 -14.78
N LEU A 115 -11.79 0.18 -15.72
CA LEU A 115 -11.51 0.45 -17.12
C LEU A 115 -12.53 1.42 -17.74
N GLN A 116 -13.83 1.25 -17.47
CA GLN A 116 -14.86 2.20 -17.91
C GLN A 116 -14.56 3.62 -17.42
N GLN A 117 -14.18 3.77 -16.15
CA GLN A 117 -13.82 5.07 -15.58
C GLN A 117 -12.55 5.64 -16.19
N ALA A 118 -11.54 4.82 -16.48
CA ALA A 118 -10.34 5.25 -17.17
C ALA A 118 -10.64 5.74 -18.60
N LEU A 119 -11.51 5.03 -19.33
CA LEU A 119 -11.99 5.47 -20.65
C LEU A 119 -12.82 6.75 -20.56
N ASN A 120 -13.65 6.90 -19.52
CA ASN A 120 -14.39 8.13 -19.28
C ASN A 120 -13.43 9.31 -19.07
N TYR A 121 -12.41 9.12 -18.22
CA TYR A 121 -11.38 10.13 -17.99
C TYR A 121 -10.67 10.53 -19.27
N LEU A 122 -10.23 9.54 -20.07
CA LEU A 122 -9.53 9.77 -21.33
C LEU A 122 -10.39 10.54 -22.34
N ASN A 123 -11.70 10.29 -22.34
CA ASN A 123 -12.67 10.96 -23.21
C ASN A 123 -13.23 12.27 -22.62
N GLY A 124 -12.69 12.77 -21.49
CA GLY A 124 -13.13 14.00 -20.85
C GLY A 124 -14.51 13.93 -20.17
N LYS A 125 -15.04 12.73 -19.94
CA LYS A 125 -16.30 12.50 -19.20
C LYS A 125 -16.05 12.47 -17.70
N THR A 126 -17.08 12.75 -16.92
CA THR A 126 -17.02 12.70 -15.45
C THR A 126 -16.71 11.28 -14.96
N ILE A 127 -15.72 11.16 -14.08
CA ILE A 127 -15.37 9.92 -13.39
C ILE A 127 -16.23 9.76 -12.14
N GLN A 128 -16.77 8.57 -11.91
CA GLN A 128 -17.37 8.20 -10.63
C GLN A 128 -16.26 7.88 -9.63
N LYS A 129 -16.06 8.77 -8.64
CA LYS A 129 -15.09 8.58 -7.57
C LYS A 129 -15.70 7.73 -6.46
N ALA A 130 -14.88 6.87 -5.87
CA ALA A 130 -15.23 6.11 -4.70
C ALA A 130 -15.56 7.02 -3.50
N PRO A 131 -16.47 6.62 -2.59
CA PRO A 131 -16.50 7.19 -1.26
C PRO A 131 -15.12 7.01 -0.57
N PRO A 132 -14.72 7.93 0.32
CA PRO A 132 -13.43 7.83 0.98
C PRO A 132 -13.33 6.52 1.77
N VAL A 133 -12.28 5.75 1.50
CA VAL A 133 -12.00 4.51 2.25
C VAL A 133 -11.63 4.90 3.68
N GLN A 134 -12.47 4.50 4.64
CA GLN A 134 -12.22 4.72 6.05
C GLN A 134 -11.15 3.73 6.51
N GLY A 135 -10.06 4.26 7.05
CA GLY A 135 -9.03 3.44 7.66
C GLY A 135 -8.99 3.63 9.17
N VAL A 136 -8.29 2.75 9.88
CA VAL A 136 -8.15 2.81 11.33
C VAL A 136 -6.69 3.10 11.67
N VAL A 137 -6.47 4.13 12.49
CA VAL A 137 -5.17 4.49 13.07
C VAL A 137 -5.32 4.47 14.57
N ASP A 138 -4.53 3.66 15.26
CA ASP A 138 -4.59 3.55 16.74
C ASP A 138 -6.02 3.39 17.29
N GLY A 139 -6.87 2.65 16.58
CA GLY A 139 -8.27 2.41 16.95
C GLY A 139 -9.27 3.54 16.61
N LYS A 140 -8.84 4.65 16.00
CA LYS A 140 -9.71 5.73 15.52
C LYS A 140 -9.87 5.69 14.00
N SER A 141 -11.08 5.94 13.51
CA SER A 141 -11.36 6.07 12.07
C SER A 141 -10.76 7.37 11.53
N VAL A 142 -10.01 7.28 10.44
CA VAL A 142 -9.48 8.43 9.69
C VAL A 142 -9.77 8.28 8.21
N ASP A 143 -9.88 9.41 7.52
CA ASP A 143 -9.94 9.43 6.07
C ASP A 143 -8.55 9.13 5.48
N ALA A 144 -8.47 8.15 4.58
CA ALA A 144 -7.20 7.74 3.96
C ALA A 144 -6.49 8.87 3.17
N LYS A 145 -7.23 9.92 2.78
CA LYS A 145 -6.67 11.12 2.12
C LYS A 145 -5.85 12.01 3.05
N ASP A 146 -6.15 12.05 4.34
CA ASP A 146 -5.45 12.92 5.29
C ASP A 146 -4.13 12.31 5.78
N ALA A 147 -4.00 10.98 5.68
CA ALA A 147 -2.74 10.29 5.91
C ALA A 147 -1.77 10.45 4.73
N ALA A 148 -2.27 10.76 3.52
CA ALA A 148 -1.47 11.09 2.33
C ALA A 148 -0.74 12.41 2.54
N GLY A 149 0.47 12.34 3.13
CA GLY A 149 1.36 13.48 3.24
C GLY A 149 1.44 14.16 1.88
N LYS A 150 0.88 15.38 1.80
CA LYS A 150 0.91 16.22 0.60
C LYS A 150 2.34 16.21 0.09
N ASP A 151 2.51 15.98 -1.21
CA ASP A 151 3.82 15.93 -1.86
C ASP A 151 4.58 17.23 -1.56
N ALA A 152 5.37 17.21 -0.49
CA ALA A 152 6.18 18.31 -0.06
C ALA A 152 7.37 18.34 -1.00
N LYS A 153 7.35 19.35 -1.88
CA LYS A 153 8.37 19.64 -2.86
C LYS A 153 9.72 19.87 -2.14
N GLY A 154 10.59 18.88 -2.22
CA GLY A 154 12.04 19.03 -2.15
C GLY A 154 12.66 19.28 -0.77
N GLN A 155 13.40 18.29 -0.28
CA GLN A 155 14.81 18.50 0.05
C GLN A 155 15.53 17.15 -0.03
N ALA A 156 16.45 17.05 -0.99
CA ALA A 156 17.41 15.96 -1.05
C ALA A 156 18.24 16.02 0.23
N ALA A 157 18.03 15.05 1.12
CA ALA A 157 18.94 14.80 2.23
C ALA A 157 19.96 13.76 1.75
N ASP A 158 21.21 14.20 1.62
CA ASP A 158 22.38 13.36 1.37
C ASP A 158 22.38 12.14 2.31
N PRO A 159 22.66 10.92 1.81
CA PRO A 159 22.88 9.80 2.70
C PRO A 159 24.28 9.95 3.33
N LYS A 160 24.37 10.69 4.44
CA LYS A 160 25.48 10.48 5.37
C LYS A 160 25.35 9.06 5.90
N ALA A 161 26.32 8.23 5.53
CA ALA A 161 26.51 6.89 6.04
C ALA A 161 26.45 6.88 7.57
N SER A 162 25.38 6.32 8.12
CA SER A 162 25.32 5.94 9.52
C SER A 162 26.16 4.68 9.69
N ALA A 163 27.36 4.87 10.25
CA ALA A 163 28.30 3.80 10.63
C ALA A 163 27.62 2.76 11.55
N PRO A 164 28.06 1.49 11.52
CA PRO A 164 27.51 0.45 12.37
C PRO A 164 27.78 0.74 13.84
N GLN A 165 26.70 0.80 14.61
CA GLN A 165 26.69 0.94 16.06
C GLN A 165 27.24 -0.38 16.66
N THR A 166 28.45 -0.32 17.22
CA THR A 166 29.05 -1.46 17.93
C THR A 166 28.31 -1.69 19.23
N ASP A 167 27.56 -2.79 19.33
CA ASP A 167 26.98 -3.25 20.58
C ASP A 167 28.10 -3.80 21.47
N LYS A 168 28.33 -3.16 22.61
CA LYS A 168 29.31 -3.57 23.62
C LYS A 168 28.63 -4.63 24.49
N ALA A 169 29.01 -5.89 24.28
CA ALA A 169 28.59 -6.99 25.14
C ALA A 169 28.90 -6.70 26.62
N PRO A 170 27.96 -6.89 27.57
CA PRO A 170 28.27 -6.76 28.99
C PRO A 170 29.08 -7.97 29.47
N ALA A 171 30.21 -7.67 30.12
CA ALA A 171 31.08 -8.64 30.76
C ALA A 171 30.35 -9.40 31.87
N ARG A 172 30.46 -10.73 31.86
CA ARG A 172 30.14 -11.58 33.01
C ARG A 172 31.09 -11.25 34.16
N LYS A 173 30.53 -11.01 35.34
CA LYS A 173 31.20 -11.24 36.63
C LYS A 173 30.60 -12.48 37.26
#